data_AF-A0A8C9AEM1-F1
#
_entry.id   AF-A0A8C9AEM1-F1
#
_cell.length_a   1.000
_cell.length_b   1.000
_cell.length_c   1.000
_cell.angle_alpha   90.00
_cell.angle_beta   90.00
_cell.angle_gamma   90.00
#
_symmetry.space_group_name_H-M   'P 1'
#
loop_
_entity.id
_entity.type
_entity.pdbx_description
1 polymer ?
#
loop_
_entity_poly.entity_id
_entity_poly.type
_entity_poly.pdbx_seq_one_letter_code
_entity_poly.pdbx_strand_id
1 'polypeptide(L)'
;MTALRLLQRMKRDWMHTGRRPSGLCGAALLVAARMHDFRRTVKEVISVVKVCESTLRKRLTEFEDTPTSQLTIDEFMKIDLEEECDPPSYTAGQRKLRMKQVAPASSLAAPHLLGSHISRRSLLQPARALLSLCPAWGP
;
A
#
# COMPACT_ATOMS: atom_id res chain seq x y z
N MET A 1 -0.30 -20.07 -11.83
CA MET A 1 -1.32 -19.08 -12.28
C MET A 1 -1.53 -17.89 -11.32
N THR A 2 -0.66 -17.66 -10.33
CA THR A 2 -0.84 -16.62 -9.28
C THR A 2 -0.92 -15.20 -9.82
N ALA A 3 -0.05 -14.83 -10.77
CA ALA A 3 -0.01 -13.48 -11.32
C ALA A 3 -1.31 -13.09 -12.03
N LEU A 4 -1.97 -14.04 -12.70
CA LEU A 4 -3.27 -13.80 -13.35
C LEU A 4 -4.37 -13.60 -12.31
N ARG A 5 -4.39 -14.40 -11.24
CA ARG A 5 -5.34 -14.25 -10.14
C ARG A 5 -5.18 -12.89 -9.45
N LEU A 6 -3.94 -12.45 -9.20
CA LEU A 6 -3.64 -11.11 -8.69
C LEU A 6 -4.14 -10.01 -9.64
N LEU A 7 -3.89 -10.14 -10.94
CA LEU A 7 -4.33 -9.16 -11.93
C LEU A 7 -5.86 -9.06 -11.99
N GLN A 8 -6.56 -10.19 -11.95
CA GLN A 8 -8.03 -10.25 -11.92
C GLN A 8 -8.57 -9.54 -10.68
N ARG A 9 -7.95 -9.76 -9.52
CA ARG A 9 -8.34 -9.09 -8.28
C ARG A 9 -8.08 -7.58 -8.34
N MET A 10 -6.89 -7.15 -8.78
CA MET A 10 -6.57 -5.74 -9.00
C MET A 10 -7.51 -5.06 -10.01
N LYS A 11 -8.03 -5.82 -10.99
CA LYS A 11 -9.04 -5.33 -11.94
C LYS A 11 -10.37 -5.07 -11.23
N ARG A 12 -10.79 -5.97 -10.35
CA ARG A 12 -12.00 -5.87 -9.54
C ARG A 12 -11.94 -4.74 -8.51
N ASP A 13 -10.76 -4.48 -7.95
CA ASP A 13 -10.48 -3.33 -7.07
C ASP A 13 -10.32 -1.99 -7.83
N TRP A 14 -10.81 -1.90 -9.07
CA TRP A 14 -10.79 -0.68 -9.88
C TRP A 14 -9.42 -0.01 -10.06
N MET A 15 -8.31 -0.73 -9.82
CA MET A 15 -6.96 -0.14 -9.85
C MET A 15 -6.50 0.22 -11.27
N HIS A 16 -7.11 -0.37 -12.29
CA HIS A 16 -6.78 -0.21 -13.70
C HIS A 16 -7.52 0.95 -14.39
N THR A 17 -8.65 1.40 -13.83
CA THR A 17 -9.56 2.35 -14.47
C THR A 17 -8.88 3.69 -14.72
N GLY A 18 -8.88 4.14 -15.97
CA GLY A 18 -8.22 5.40 -16.41
C GLY A 18 -6.70 5.40 -16.32
N ARG A 19 -6.06 4.22 -16.22
CA ARG A 19 -4.64 4.09 -15.88
C ARG A 19 -3.93 3.07 -16.80
N ARG A 20 -2.60 3.17 -16.92
CA ARG A 20 -1.79 2.26 -17.77
C ARG A 20 -1.78 0.83 -17.21
N PRO A 21 -2.31 -0.18 -17.94
CA PRO A 21 -2.39 -1.56 -17.46
C PRO A 21 -1.02 -2.23 -17.35
N SER A 22 -0.04 -1.84 -18.16
CA SER A 22 1.33 -2.41 -18.12
C SER A 22 1.92 -2.35 -16.71
N GLY A 23 1.80 -1.21 -16.02
CA GLY A 23 2.32 -1.06 -14.65
C GLY A 23 1.65 -1.98 -13.64
N LEU A 24 0.38 -2.32 -13.86
CA LEU A 24 -0.37 -3.24 -13.01
C LEU A 24 0.10 -4.69 -13.23
N CYS A 25 0.35 -5.08 -14.50
CA CYS A 25 0.93 -6.38 -14.82
C CYS A 25 2.32 -6.56 -14.19
N GLY A 26 3.17 -5.53 -14.23
CA GLY A 26 4.48 -5.54 -13.57
C GLY A 26 4.39 -5.68 -12.05
N ALA A 27 3.41 -5.02 -11.43
CA ALA A 27 3.18 -5.14 -9.99
C ALA A 27 2.73 -6.56 -9.63
N ALA A 28 1.78 -7.12 -10.39
CA ALA A 28 1.30 -8.49 -10.20
C ALA A 28 2.43 -9.53 -10.37
N LEU A 29 3.33 -9.34 -11.34
CA LEU A 29 4.50 -10.19 -11.54
C LEU A 29 5.46 -10.14 -10.34
N LEU A 30 5.75 -8.95 -9.81
CA LEU A 30 6.63 -8.79 -8.66
C LEU A 30 6.04 -9.41 -7.39
N VAL A 31 4.75 -9.21 -7.14
CA VAL A 31 4.05 -9.80 -5.98
C VAL A 31 4.04 -11.32 -6.10
N ALA A 32 3.66 -11.87 -7.26
CA ALA A 32 3.69 -13.31 -7.49
C ALA A 32 5.10 -13.90 -7.34
N ALA A 33 6.13 -13.21 -7.82
CA ALA A 33 7.51 -13.66 -7.64
C ALA A 33 7.90 -13.75 -6.16
N ARG A 34 7.49 -12.77 -5.34
CA ARG A 34 7.71 -12.80 -3.88
C ARG A 34 6.93 -13.90 -3.16
N MET A 35 5.70 -14.19 -3.60
CA MET A 35 4.89 -15.27 -3.02
C MET A 35 5.49 -16.66 -3.24
N HIS A 36 6.32 -16.84 -4.27
CA HIS A 36 6.98 -18.12 -4.59
C HIS A 36 8.48 -18.11 -4.32
N ASP A 37 8.96 -17.19 -3.46
CA ASP A 37 10.37 -17.03 -3.11
C ASP A 37 11.32 -16.82 -4.31
N PHE A 38 10.78 -16.37 -5.44
CA PHE A 38 11.53 -16.08 -6.65
C PHE A 38 12.06 -14.65 -6.62
N ARG A 39 13.35 -14.51 -6.34
CA ARG A 39 13.99 -13.20 -6.22
C ARG A 39 14.25 -12.60 -7.61
N ARG A 40 13.46 -11.58 -7.96
CA ARG A 40 13.68 -10.72 -9.13
C ARG A 40 13.83 -9.27 -8.73
N THR A 41 14.71 -8.57 -9.44
CA THR A 41 14.92 -7.14 -9.22
C THR A 41 13.82 -6.33 -9.90
N VAL A 42 13.51 -5.18 -9.30
CA VAL A 42 12.57 -4.21 -9.88
C VAL A 42 13.03 -3.75 -11.26
N LYS A 43 14.35 -3.59 -11.47
CA LYS A 43 14.96 -3.19 -12.74
C LYS A 43 14.72 -4.21 -13.87
N GLU A 44 14.85 -5.51 -13.59
CA GLU A 44 14.55 -6.57 -14.57
C GLU A 44 13.10 -6.49 -15.03
N VAL A 45 12.14 -6.35 -14.12
CA VAL A 45 10.71 -6.29 -14.47
C VAL A 45 10.37 -5.02 -15.26
N ILE A 46 10.93 -3.88 -14.87
CA ILE A 46 10.75 -2.60 -15.57
C ILE A 46 11.24 -2.70 -17.03
N SER A 47 12.36 -3.37 -17.26
CA SER A 47 12.94 -3.52 -18.59
C SER A 47 12.00 -4.23 -19.58
N VAL A 48 11.15 -5.13 -19.08
CA VAL A 48 10.15 -5.89 -19.86
C VAL A 48 8.85 -5.10 -20.01
N VAL A 49 8.33 -4.56 -18.90
CA VAL A 49 6.99 -3.95 -18.84
C VAL A 49 6.98 -2.51 -19.37
N LYS A 50 8.15 -1.88 -19.54
CA LYS A 50 8.33 -0.53 -20.09
C LYS A 50 7.56 0.54 -19.32
N VAL A 51 7.71 0.56 -17.99
CA VAL A 51 7.13 1.56 -17.09
C VAL A 51 8.19 2.17 -16.18
N CYS A 52 7.98 3.40 -15.73
CA CYS A 52 8.89 4.03 -14.79
C CYS A 52 8.86 3.33 -13.42
N GLU A 53 10.00 3.28 -12.73
CA GLU A 53 10.09 2.69 -11.39
C GLU A 53 9.11 3.33 -10.40
N SER A 54 9.03 4.66 -10.39
CA SER A 54 8.09 5.40 -9.55
C SER A 54 6.62 5.00 -9.79
N THR A 55 6.27 4.63 -11.03
CA THR A 55 4.92 4.16 -11.37
C THR A 55 4.66 2.78 -10.80
N LEU A 56 5.63 1.88 -10.91
CA LEU A 56 5.53 0.52 -10.37
C LEU A 56 5.42 0.54 -8.84
N ARG A 57 6.24 1.37 -8.17
CA ARG A 57 6.18 1.58 -6.72
C ARG A 57 4.80 2.07 -6.28
N LYS A 58 4.23 3.07 -6.96
CA LYS A 58 2.87 3.56 -6.68
C LYS A 58 1.82 2.45 -6.77
N ARG A 59 1.91 1.56 -7.77
CA ARG A 59 0.96 0.44 -7.93
C ARG A 59 1.07 -0.59 -6.80
N LEU A 60 2.28 -0.86 -6.34
CA LEU A 60 2.51 -1.75 -5.20
C LEU A 60 1.93 -1.17 -3.91
N THR A 61 2.14 0.12 -3.66
CA THR A 61 1.54 0.81 -2.49
C THR A 61 0.02 0.84 -2.55
N GLU A 62 -0.57 1.07 -3.73
CA GLU A 62 -2.03 1.01 -3.87
C GLU A 62 -2.59 -0.39 -3.67
N PHE A 63 -1.84 -1.44 -4.06
CA PHE A 63 -2.22 -2.82 -3.78
C PHE A 63 -2.13 -3.11 -2.28
N GLU A 64 -1.11 -2.60 -1.60
CA GLU A 64 -0.96 -2.70 -0.14
C GLU A 64 -2.15 -2.10 0.61
N ASP A 65 -2.73 -1.00 0.12
CA ASP A 65 -3.92 -0.36 0.67
C ASP A 65 -5.23 -1.16 0.46
N THR A 66 -5.24 -2.24 -0.35
CA THR A 66 -6.42 -3.11 -0.55
C THR A 66 -6.53 -4.20 0.51
N PRO A 67 -7.74 -4.71 0.84
CA PRO A 67 -7.90 -5.80 1.81
C PRO A 67 -7.24 -7.11 1.35
N THR A 68 -6.99 -7.27 0.05
CA THR A 68 -6.30 -8.44 -0.51
C THR A 68 -4.86 -8.56 -0.05
N SER A 69 -4.20 -7.44 0.27
CA SER A 69 -2.80 -7.44 0.71
C SER A 69 -2.57 -8.11 2.07
N GLN A 70 -3.63 -8.20 2.89
CA GLN A 70 -3.57 -8.72 4.26
C GLN A 70 -3.74 -10.23 4.33
N LEU A 71 -4.15 -10.87 3.22
CA LEU A 71 -4.35 -12.31 3.14
C LEU A 71 -3.02 -13.07 3.07
N THR A 72 -3.00 -14.24 3.68
CA THR A 72 -1.90 -15.20 3.47
C THR A 72 -1.94 -15.75 2.04
N ILE A 73 -0.81 -16.31 1.58
CA ILE A 73 -0.69 -16.90 0.24
C ILE A 73 -1.72 -18.01 0.03
N ASP A 74 -1.93 -18.86 1.04
CA ASP A 74 -2.88 -19.98 0.99
C ASP A 74 -4.34 -19.51 0.96
N GLU A 75 -4.68 -18.49 1.75
CA GLU A 75 -6.02 -17.90 1.75
C GLU A 75 -6.33 -17.23 0.41
N PHE A 76 -5.38 -16.47 -0.14
CA PHE A 76 -5.53 -15.81 -1.43
C PHE A 76 -5.81 -16.79 -2.57
N MET A 77 -5.27 -18.01 -2.49
CA MET A 77 -5.48 -19.04 -3.51
C MET A 77 -6.83 -19.74 -3.39
N LYS A 78 -7.42 -19.79 -2.20
CA LYS A 78 -8.65 -20.53 -1.91
C LYS A 78 -9.89 -19.64 -1.93
N ILE A 79 -9.74 -18.39 -1.51
CA ILE A 79 -10.85 -17.47 -1.27
C ILE A 79 -10.80 -16.34 -2.31
N ASP A 80 -11.95 -16.01 -2.86
CA ASP A 80 -12.15 -14.79 -3.65
C ASP A 80 -12.94 -13.80 -2.81
N LEU A 81 -12.31 -12.66 -2.45
CA LEU A 81 -12.96 -11.58 -1.72
C LEU A 81 -14.06 -10.95 -2.58
N GLU A 82 -15.27 -10.80 -2.02
CA GLU A 82 -16.38 -10.13 -2.69
C GLU A 82 -16.28 -8.60 -2.60
N GLU A 83 -15.71 -8.08 -1.52
CA GLU A 83 -15.57 -6.64 -1.30
C GLU A 83 -14.73 -6.00 -2.41
N GLU A 84 -15.20 -4.86 -2.93
CA GLU A 84 -14.53 -4.08 -3.97
C GLU A 84 -14.01 -2.77 -3.37
N CYS A 85 -12.84 -2.33 -3.84
CA CYS A 85 -12.29 -1.03 -3.47
C CYS A 85 -12.64 0.06 -4.49
N ASP A 86 -12.78 1.28 -3.99
CA ASP A 86 -12.88 2.47 -4.83
C ASP A 86 -11.58 2.73 -5.61
N PRO A 87 -11.66 3.36 -6.80
CA PRO A 87 -10.49 3.67 -7.60
C PRO A 87 -9.52 4.63 -6.86
N PRO A 88 -8.19 4.49 -7.08
CA PRO A 88 -7.20 5.33 -6.39
C PRO A 88 -7.33 6.85 -6.61
N SER A 89 -7.96 7.28 -7.70
CA SER A 89 -8.27 8.70 -7.94
C SER A 89 -9.31 9.24 -6.94
N TYR A 90 -10.31 8.42 -6.59
CA TYR A 90 -11.33 8.77 -5.62
C TYR A 90 -10.77 8.79 -4.20
N THR A 91 -10.07 7.73 -3.80
CA THR A 91 -9.48 7.62 -2.46
C THR A 91 -8.43 8.70 -2.19
N ALA A 92 -7.60 9.05 -3.19
CA ALA A 92 -6.65 10.16 -3.09
C ALA A 92 -7.36 11.51 -2.95
N GLY A 93 -8.47 11.72 -3.67
CA GLY A 93 -9.31 12.92 -3.55
C GLY A 93 -9.89 13.07 -2.14
N GLN A 94 -10.47 12.00 -1.61
CA GLN A 94 -11.01 11.96 -0.24
C GLN A 94 -9.92 12.23 0.82
N ARG A 95 -8.75 11.61 0.67
CA ARG A 95 -7.60 11.83 1.57
C ARG A 95 -7.16 13.29 1.60
N LYS A 96 -7.10 13.94 0.43
CA LYS A 96 -6.75 15.36 0.31
C LYS A 96 -7.79 16.28 0.95
N LEU A 97 -9.08 15.96 0.84
CA LEU A 97 -10.15 16.72 1.49
C LEU A 97 -10.07 16.60 3.01
N ARG A 98 -9.91 15.37 3.53
CA ARG A 98 -9.72 15.13 4.98
C ARG A 98 -8.51 15.88 5.53
N MET A 99 -7.37 15.86 4.83
CA MET A 99 -6.17 16.59 5.23
C MET A 99 -6.39 18.11 5.32
N LYS A 100 -7.19 18.69 4.41
CA LYS A 100 -7.51 20.13 4.44
C LYS A 100 -8.41 20.51 5.61
N GLN A 101 -9.34 19.63 6.01
CA GLN A 101 -10.25 19.90 7.13
C GLN A 101 -9.56 19.86 8.49
N VAL A 102 -8.46 19.11 8.64
CA VAL A 102 -7.69 18.99 9.89
C VAL A 102 -6.69 20.16 10.09
N ALA A 103 -6.43 20.96 9.05
CA ALA A 103 -5.59 22.15 9.11
C ALA A 103 -6.45 23.42 9.03
N PRO A 104 -7.29 23.72 10.05
CA PRO A 104 -6.90 24.75 11.03
C PRO A 104 -7.61 24.57 12.40
N ALA A 105 -7.12 23.69 13.28
CA ALA A 105 -7.66 23.59 14.65
C ALA A 105 -6.62 23.32 15.76
N SER A 106 -5.32 23.31 15.45
CA SER A 106 -4.26 23.03 16.44
C SER A 106 -3.35 24.21 16.78
N SER A 107 -3.61 25.42 16.26
CA SER A 107 -2.78 26.61 16.56
C SER A 107 -3.33 27.56 17.62
N LEU A 108 -4.43 27.23 18.31
CA LEU A 108 -5.01 28.07 19.37
C LEU A 108 -5.41 27.22 20.59
N ALA A 109 -4.42 26.78 21.38
CA ALA A 109 -4.49 26.68 22.85
C ALA A 109 -3.26 25.98 23.45
N ALA A 110 -2.21 26.76 23.74
CA ALA A 110 -1.42 26.68 24.96
C ALA A 110 -0.39 27.82 24.87
N PRO A 111 -0.30 28.71 25.86
CA PRO A 111 0.09 28.27 27.20
C PRO A 111 -0.64 29.00 28.33
N HIS A 112 -0.97 28.28 29.40
CA HIS A 112 -0.83 28.72 30.79
C HIS A 112 -1.46 27.65 31.68
N LEU A 113 -0.63 26.89 32.40
CA LEU A 113 -0.64 26.78 33.86
C LEU A 113 0.29 25.63 34.29
N LEU A 114 1.27 25.99 35.12
CA LEU A 114 2.13 25.09 35.89
C LEU A 114 1.28 24.15 36.76
N GLY A 115 1.77 22.93 36.98
CA GLY A 115 1.39 22.16 38.18
C GLY A 115 1.46 20.64 38.06
N SER A 116 2.61 20.09 38.45
CA SER A 116 2.78 18.86 39.26
C SER A 116 2.15 17.51 38.83
N HIS A 117 3.07 16.54 38.64
CA HIS A 117 3.06 15.15 39.11
C HIS A 117 2.16 14.07 38.45
N ILE A 118 2.87 13.02 38.00
CA ILE A 118 2.55 11.57 38.03
C ILE A 118 2.00 10.92 36.72
N SER A 119 2.95 10.29 36.03
CA SER A 119 2.97 8.89 35.55
C SER A 119 1.71 8.27 34.92
N ARG A 120 1.79 8.00 33.60
CA ARG A 120 1.41 6.71 33.00
C ARG A 120 2.35 6.34 31.86
N ARG A 121 3.33 5.48 32.18
CA ARG A 121 3.89 4.51 31.21
C ARG A 121 2.81 3.49 30.85
N SER A 122 2.94 2.91 29.65
CA SER A 122 2.18 1.79 29.03
C SER A 122 0.84 2.20 28.39
N LEU A 123 0.57 2.00 27.09
CA LEU A 123 1.09 1.04 26.10
C LEU A 123 1.61 1.79 24.84
N LEU A 124 2.87 1.69 24.43
CA LEU A 124 3.47 0.58 23.67
C LEU A 124 2.63 0.13 22.45
N GLN A 125 3.02 0.66 21.29
CA GLN A 125 2.83 0.10 19.95
C GLN A 125 3.24 -1.39 19.92
N PRO A 126 2.71 -2.20 18.97
CA PRO A 126 3.51 -2.39 17.75
C PRO A 126 2.69 -2.73 16.48
N ALA A 127 2.96 -2.04 15.36
CA ALA A 127 2.85 -2.61 14.01
C ALA A 127 3.72 -1.85 12.98
N ARG A 128 4.84 -1.27 13.40
CA ARG A 128 5.93 -0.78 12.53
C ARG A 128 7.04 -1.83 12.38
N ALA A 129 6.69 -3.12 12.45
CA ALA A 129 7.66 -4.22 12.58
C ALA A 129 7.80 -5.12 11.33
N LEU A 130 7.45 -4.65 10.13
CA LEU A 130 7.74 -5.37 8.87
C LEU A 130 8.42 -4.53 7.78
N LEU A 131 8.87 -3.31 8.10
CA LEU A 131 9.60 -2.44 7.17
C LEU A 131 11.05 -2.10 7.61
N SER A 132 11.54 -2.65 8.72
CA SER A 132 12.88 -2.35 9.25
C SER A 132 13.97 -3.40 8.95
N LEU A 133 13.72 -4.37 8.05
CA LEU A 133 14.71 -5.43 7.73
C LEU A 133 15.06 -5.59 6.24
N CYS A 134 14.74 -4.61 5.38
CA CYS A 134 15.14 -4.68 3.97
C CYS A 134 16.01 -3.47 3.57
N PRO A 135 17.34 -3.62 3.46
CA PRO A 135 18.23 -2.57 2.92
C PRO A 135 18.21 -2.50 1.38
N ALA A 136 17.20 -3.06 0.70
CA ALA A 136 17.23 -3.26 -0.74
C ALA A 136 16.60 -2.13 -1.57
N TRP A 137 16.19 -1.01 -0.96
CA TRP A 137 15.59 0.14 -1.67
C TRP A 137 16.32 1.42 -1.28
N GLY A 138 17.61 1.49 -1.64
CA GLY A 138 18.37 2.74 -1.80
C GLY A 138 18.65 2.99 -3.29
N PRO A 139 18.99 4.23 -3.69
CA PRO A 139 19.10 4.66 -5.09
C PRO A 139 20.08 3.83 -5.94
#